data_AF-A0A246AGK0-F1
#
_entry.id   AF-A0A246AGK0-F1
#
_cell.length_a   1.000
_cell.length_b   1.000
_cell.length_c   1.000
_cell.angle_alpha   90.00
_cell.angle_beta   90.00
_cell.angle_gamma   90.00
#
_symmetry.space_group_name_H-M   'P 1'
#
loop_
_entity.id
_entity.type
_entity.pdbx_description
1 polymer ?
#
loop_
_entity_poly.entity_id
_entity_poly.type
_entity_poly.pdbx_seq_one_letter_code
_entity_poly.pdbx_strand_id
1 'polypeptide(L)'
;MRILKFLILVSFFTFFLVNLATAQVRDTVLKQPDTLKSSKDKPVKLDSPKVMSRRDSAKARYVNPGKVAGRKAVFRSMIIPGWGQLYNMSLLNDGYGTRAGKSQTLQKIYTSGKIVAIYGGFTALTLSYIDSRKNYNRFLNEAQYRAANPQKKLDLTQYSDQGVLDGKSLYKRNSQIVIFSYGLLYAANIVDAYVAARLHFFNIDDNLTFQVHPTVISNNTMYGFNAAPALKLSLTF
;
A
#
# COMPACT_ATOMS: atom_id res chain seq x y z
N MET A 1 -18.47 -7.45 -26.73
CA MET A 1 -17.42 -6.46 -26.39
C MET A 1 -16.72 -6.66 -25.03
N ARG A 2 -17.31 -7.26 -24.00
CA ARG A 2 -16.65 -7.44 -22.68
C ARG A 2 -15.51 -8.47 -22.66
N ILE A 3 -15.67 -9.58 -23.38
CA ILE A 3 -14.67 -10.66 -23.46
C ILE A 3 -13.42 -10.22 -24.21
N LEU A 4 -13.57 -9.46 -25.31
CA LEU A 4 -12.44 -8.96 -26.08
C LEU A 4 -11.55 -8.01 -25.26
N LYS A 5 -12.17 -7.13 -24.44
CA LYS A 5 -11.44 -6.23 -23.53
C LYS A 5 -10.70 -7.00 -22.42
N PHE A 6 -11.28 -8.08 -21.92
CA PHE A 6 -10.64 -8.94 -20.93
C PHE A 6 -9.43 -9.69 -21.52
N LEU A 7 -9.56 -10.19 -22.75
CA LEU A 7 -8.50 -10.91 -23.45
C LEU A 7 -7.31 -10.00 -23.79
N ILE A 8 -7.58 -8.76 -24.18
CA ILE A 8 -6.54 -7.73 -24.39
C ILE A 8 -5.82 -7.41 -23.08
N LEU A 9 -6.55 -7.27 -21.97
CA LEU A 9 -5.97 -6.97 -20.66
C LEU A 9 -5.10 -8.12 -20.13
N VAL A 10 -5.53 -9.38 -20.33
CA VAL A 10 -4.74 -10.57 -19.98
C VAL A 10 -3.49 -10.67 -20.84
N SER A 11 -3.59 -10.40 -22.15
CA SER A 11 -2.46 -10.40 -23.07
C SER A 11 -1.40 -9.35 -22.68
N PHE A 12 -1.84 -8.12 -22.36
CA PHE A 12 -0.95 -7.06 -21.88
C PHE A 12 -0.26 -7.42 -20.56
N PHE A 13 -0.99 -8.07 -19.64
CA PHE A 13 -0.44 -8.53 -18.36
C PHE A 13 0.60 -9.64 -18.55
N THR A 14 0.37 -10.58 -19.47
CA THR A 14 1.35 -11.63 -19.79
C THR A 14 2.61 -11.10 -20.47
N PHE A 15 2.48 -10.08 -21.34
CA PHE A 15 3.63 -9.45 -22.00
C PHE A 15 4.56 -8.72 -21.01
N PHE A 16 4.00 -8.15 -19.94
CA PHE A 16 4.77 -7.45 -18.91
C PHE A 16 5.54 -8.43 -17.99
N LEU A 17 4.98 -9.61 -17.68
CA LEU A 17 5.66 -10.62 -16.86
C LEU A 17 6.84 -11.29 -17.58
N VAL A 18 6.75 -11.49 -18.89
CA VAL A 18 7.83 -12.14 -19.67
C VAL A 18 9.08 -11.23 -19.77
N ASN A 19 8.91 -9.91 -19.81
CA ASN A 19 10.03 -8.96 -19.88
C ASN A 19 10.77 -8.75 -18.56
N LEU A 20 10.18 -9.11 -17.41
CA LEU A 20 10.92 -9.10 -16.13
C LEU A 20 11.86 -10.32 -15.97
N ALA A 21 11.57 -11.42 -16.67
CA ALA A 21 12.33 -12.67 -16.54
C ALA A 21 13.69 -12.65 -17.27
N THR A 22 13.92 -11.72 -18.20
CA THR A 22 15.17 -11.63 -18.98
C THR A 22 16.25 -10.74 -18.34
N ALA A 23 16.01 -10.19 -17.15
CA ALA A 23 16.97 -9.34 -16.43
C ALA A 23 17.91 -10.11 -15.47
N GLN A 24 17.82 -11.45 -15.42
CA GLN A 24 18.69 -12.26 -14.57
C GLN A 24 20.04 -12.52 -15.25
N VAL A 25 21.10 -11.90 -14.73
CA VAL A 25 22.47 -12.36 -14.96
C VAL A 25 22.59 -13.75 -14.33
N ARG A 26 22.94 -14.76 -15.13
CA ARG A 26 23.17 -16.13 -14.65
C ARG A 26 24.45 -16.16 -13.83
N ASP A 27 24.28 -16.15 -12.51
CA ASP A 27 25.33 -16.50 -11.56
C ASP A 27 24.96 -17.85 -10.94
N THR A 28 25.44 -18.94 -11.54
CA THR A 28 25.29 -20.29 -10.98
C THR A 28 26.57 -21.07 -11.18
N VAL A 29 27.27 -21.33 -10.07
CA VAL A 29 28.10 -22.53 -9.92
C VAL A 29 27.14 -23.70 -9.68
N LEU A 30 27.36 -24.79 -10.42
CA LEU A 30 26.52 -25.98 -10.48
C LEU A 30 26.28 -26.57 -9.08
N LYS A 31 25.02 -26.56 -8.64
CA LYS A 31 24.58 -27.31 -7.45
C LYS A 31 24.13 -28.70 -7.91
N GLN A 32 24.74 -29.74 -7.37
CA GLN A 32 24.41 -31.13 -7.71
C GLN A 32 22.97 -31.49 -7.32
N PRO A 33 22.30 -32.36 -8.10
CA PRO A 33 20.94 -32.81 -7.81
C PRO A 33 20.93 -33.78 -6.62
N ASP A 34 20.35 -33.33 -5.52
CA ASP A 34 20.19 -34.13 -4.30
C ASP A 34 19.13 -35.22 -4.54
N THR A 35 19.56 -36.48 -4.52
CA THR A 35 18.75 -37.65 -4.86
C THR A 35 18.26 -38.32 -3.59
N LEU A 36 17.16 -37.85 -3.00
CA LEU A 36 16.39 -38.63 -2.03
C LEU A 36 14.89 -38.35 -2.19
N LYS A 37 14.24 -39.14 -3.07
CA LYS A 37 12.79 -39.31 -3.08
C LYS A 37 12.40 -40.13 -1.86
N SER A 38 11.94 -39.47 -0.79
CA SER A 38 11.17 -40.14 0.25
C SER A 38 9.73 -40.30 -0.24
N SER A 39 9.42 -41.52 -0.69
CA SER A 39 8.05 -41.98 -0.91
C SER A 39 7.33 -41.98 0.44
N LYS A 40 6.40 -41.04 0.64
CA LYS A 40 5.41 -41.14 1.71
C LYS A 40 4.21 -41.90 1.14
N ASP A 41 4.10 -43.17 1.50
CA ASP A 41 2.86 -43.93 1.33
C ASP A 41 1.69 -43.16 1.93
N LYS A 42 0.63 -43.01 1.13
CA LYS A 42 -0.64 -42.45 1.57
C LYS A 42 -1.39 -43.54 2.34
N PRO A 43 -1.80 -43.34 3.59
CA PRO A 43 -2.69 -44.30 4.23
C PRO A 43 -4.02 -44.36 3.48
N VAL A 44 -4.48 -45.57 3.24
CA VAL A 44 -5.76 -45.92 2.63
C VAL A 44 -6.88 -45.15 3.33
N LYS A 45 -7.65 -44.37 2.56
CA LYS A 45 -8.83 -43.67 3.06
C LYS A 45 -9.91 -44.71 3.31
N LEU A 46 -10.22 -44.97 4.58
CA LEU A 46 -11.45 -45.63 4.98
C LEU A 46 -12.59 -44.63 4.75
N ASP A 47 -13.48 -44.90 3.80
CA ASP A 47 -14.66 -44.08 3.51
C ASP A 47 -15.59 -44.06 4.73
N SER A 48 -15.34 -43.13 5.64
CA SER A 48 -16.32 -42.76 6.66
C SER A 48 -17.45 -42.03 5.94
N PRO A 49 -18.72 -42.43 6.11
CA PRO A 49 -19.83 -41.74 5.46
C PRO A 49 -19.79 -40.29 5.92
N LYS A 50 -19.69 -39.37 4.96
CA LYS A 50 -19.77 -37.94 5.21
C LYS A 50 -21.16 -37.65 5.75
N VAL A 51 -21.31 -37.74 7.08
CA VAL A 51 -22.43 -37.17 7.80
C VAL A 51 -22.40 -35.70 7.44
N MET A 52 -23.31 -35.29 6.56
CA MET A 52 -23.65 -33.88 6.41
C MET A 52 -24.11 -33.44 7.79
N SER A 53 -23.19 -32.85 8.56
CA SER A 53 -23.52 -32.02 9.70
C SER A 53 -24.47 -30.96 9.15
N ARG A 54 -25.77 -31.23 9.30
CA ARG A 54 -26.83 -30.26 9.16
C ARG A 54 -26.37 -29.08 10.01
N ARG A 55 -26.04 -27.97 9.35
CA ARG A 55 -25.66 -26.74 10.05
C ARG A 55 -26.93 -26.24 10.71
N ASP A 56 -27.19 -26.72 11.91
CA ASP A 56 -28.30 -26.27 12.72
C ASP A 56 -28.14 -24.77 13.00
N SER A 57 -29.27 -24.08 13.03
CA SER A 57 -29.47 -22.62 13.12
C SER A 57 -28.97 -21.98 14.44
N ALA A 58 -27.77 -22.29 14.89
CA ALA A 58 -27.19 -21.74 16.12
C ALA A 58 -26.37 -20.48 15.81
N LYS A 59 -27.01 -19.32 15.94
CA LYS A 59 -26.44 -17.95 16.04
C LYS A 59 -25.40 -17.59 14.97
N ALA A 60 -25.80 -16.75 14.01
CA ALA A 60 -24.88 -16.19 13.02
C ALA A 60 -23.63 -15.62 13.72
N ARG A 61 -22.46 -16.19 13.43
CA ARG A 61 -21.17 -15.74 13.98
C ARG A 61 -21.00 -14.26 13.63
N TYR A 62 -20.92 -13.38 14.63
CA TYR A 62 -20.64 -11.97 14.40
C TYR A 62 -19.29 -11.82 13.70
N VAL A 63 -19.30 -11.19 12.53
CA VAL A 63 -18.10 -10.87 11.76
C VAL A 63 -17.94 -9.36 11.77
N ASN A 64 -16.86 -8.86 12.37
CA ASN A 64 -16.58 -7.42 12.37
C ASN A 64 -16.29 -6.95 10.92
N PRO A 65 -17.15 -6.12 10.30
CA PRO A 65 -17.05 -5.78 8.89
C PRO A 65 -15.75 -5.02 8.59
N GLY A 66 -15.29 -4.16 9.50
CA GLY A 66 -14.02 -3.44 9.34
C GLY A 66 -12.79 -4.34 9.32
N LYS A 67 -12.80 -5.50 10.01
CA LYS A 67 -11.66 -6.44 9.97
C LYS A 67 -11.59 -7.10 8.61
N VAL A 68 -12.75 -7.45 8.06
CA VAL A 68 -12.87 -8.05 6.72
C VAL A 68 -12.50 -7.03 5.64
N ALA A 69 -12.99 -5.80 5.74
CA ALA A 69 -12.67 -4.71 4.82
C ALA A 69 -11.17 -4.39 4.85
N GLY A 70 -10.58 -4.23 6.04
CA GLY A 70 -9.13 -4.03 6.19
C GLY A 70 -8.33 -5.14 5.51
N ARG A 71 -8.68 -6.40 5.76
CA ARG A 71 -8.01 -7.54 5.12
C ARG A 71 -8.16 -7.52 3.58
N LYS A 72 -9.35 -7.19 3.07
CA LYS A 72 -9.58 -7.04 1.62
C LYS A 72 -8.75 -5.90 1.02
N ALA A 73 -8.63 -4.77 1.71
CA ALA A 73 -7.82 -3.63 1.27
C ALA A 73 -6.34 -4.01 1.19
N VAL A 74 -5.83 -4.72 2.20
CA VAL A 74 -4.45 -5.23 2.23
C VAL A 74 -4.18 -6.15 1.06
N PHE A 75 -5.02 -7.17 0.83
CA PHE A 75 -4.86 -8.08 -0.31
C PHE A 75 -4.88 -7.35 -1.65
N ARG A 76 -5.77 -6.38 -1.83
CA ARG A 76 -5.83 -5.59 -3.06
C ARG A 76 -4.57 -4.76 -3.27
N SER A 77 -4.11 -4.04 -2.24
CA SER A 77 -2.88 -3.25 -2.28
C SER A 77 -1.60 -4.08 -2.48
N MET A 78 -1.61 -5.34 -2.03
CA MET A 78 -0.48 -6.24 -2.28
C MET A 78 -0.37 -6.64 -3.75
N ILE A 79 -1.49 -6.83 -4.45
CA ILE A 79 -1.47 -7.23 -5.87
C ILE A 79 -1.07 -6.05 -6.74
N ILE A 80 -1.74 -4.90 -6.56
CA ILE A 80 -1.48 -3.70 -7.34
C ILE A 80 -1.36 -2.50 -6.39
N PRO A 81 -0.24 -1.73 -6.46
CA PRO A 81 -0.10 -0.51 -5.68
C PRO A 81 -1.28 0.44 -5.92
N GLY A 82 -1.83 1.02 -4.84
CA GLY A 82 -3.02 1.90 -4.92
C GLY A 82 -4.38 1.21 -5.06
N TRP A 83 -4.48 -0.12 -5.28
CA TRP A 83 -5.79 -0.78 -5.43
C TRP A 83 -6.60 -0.83 -4.12
N GLY A 84 -5.95 -0.95 -2.97
CA GLY A 84 -6.65 -0.81 -1.69
C GLY A 84 -7.30 0.57 -1.53
N GLN A 85 -6.70 1.63 -2.09
CA GLN A 85 -7.29 2.98 -2.09
C GLN A 85 -8.52 3.06 -2.99
N LEU A 86 -8.50 2.42 -4.17
CA LEU A 86 -9.68 2.29 -5.03
C LEU A 86 -10.81 1.52 -4.35
N TYR A 87 -10.48 0.48 -3.58
CA TYR A 87 -11.47 -0.23 -2.78
C TYR A 87 -12.07 0.68 -1.70
N ASN A 88 -11.26 1.44 -0.97
CA ASN A 88 -11.75 2.40 0.01
C ASN A 88 -12.63 3.46 -0.64
N MET A 89 -12.33 3.87 -1.87
CA MET A 89 -13.18 4.76 -2.64
C MET A 89 -14.55 4.15 -2.97
N SER A 90 -14.62 2.84 -3.20
CA SER A 90 -15.89 2.12 -3.39
C SER A 90 -16.69 1.98 -2.10
N LEU A 91 -16.02 1.94 -0.94
CA LEU A 91 -16.69 1.89 0.37
C LEU A 91 -17.42 3.21 0.65
N LEU A 92 -16.85 4.36 0.27
CA LEU A 92 -17.49 5.68 0.45
C LEU A 92 -18.92 5.78 -0.15
N ASN A 93 -19.24 4.95 -1.16
CA ASN A 93 -20.56 4.93 -1.80
C ASN A 93 -21.67 4.27 -0.96
N ASP A 94 -21.36 3.61 0.14
CA ASP A 94 -22.33 2.89 0.99
C ASP A 94 -23.15 3.82 1.91
N GLY A 95 -22.94 5.14 1.81
CA GLY A 95 -23.64 6.15 2.60
C GLY A 95 -22.97 6.46 3.94
N TYR A 96 -21.86 5.79 4.30
CA TYR A 96 -21.15 6.05 5.55
C TYR A 96 -20.51 7.44 5.60
N GLY A 97 -19.89 7.91 4.52
CA GLY A 97 -19.25 9.25 4.50
C GLY A 97 -20.24 10.40 4.74
N THR A 98 -21.51 10.21 4.41
CA THR A 98 -22.62 11.15 4.68
C THR A 98 -23.04 11.15 6.15
N ARG A 99 -22.85 10.03 6.86
CA ARG A 99 -23.11 9.93 8.32
C ARG A 99 -22.06 10.73 9.08
N ALA A 100 -20.78 10.51 8.76
CA ALA A 100 -19.64 11.19 9.37
C ALA A 100 -19.51 12.71 9.05
N GLY A 101 -20.55 13.36 8.54
CA GLY A 101 -20.60 14.81 8.25
C GLY A 101 -19.64 15.28 7.15
N LYS A 102 -19.08 14.37 6.33
CA LYS A 102 -18.09 14.71 5.30
C LYS A 102 -18.69 14.76 3.91
N SER A 103 -18.25 15.73 3.11
CA SER A 103 -18.60 15.77 1.69
C SER A 103 -17.96 14.58 0.97
N GLN A 104 -18.82 13.68 0.48
CA GLN A 104 -18.44 12.50 -0.29
C GLN A 104 -17.57 12.83 -1.50
N THR A 105 -17.87 13.94 -2.17
CA THR A 105 -17.11 14.41 -3.34
C THR A 105 -15.69 14.80 -2.96
N LEU A 106 -15.53 15.57 -1.88
CA LEU A 106 -14.20 15.99 -1.41
C LEU A 106 -13.35 14.78 -0.98
N GLN A 107 -13.96 13.80 -0.32
CA GLN A 107 -13.23 12.62 0.13
C GLN A 107 -12.81 11.70 -1.02
N LYS A 108 -13.62 11.61 -2.09
CA LYS A 108 -13.25 10.92 -3.33
C LYS A 108 -12.11 11.63 -4.04
N ILE A 109 -12.17 12.96 -4.17
CA ILE A 109 -11.09 13.77 -4.75
C ILE A 109 -9.79 13.55 -3.97
N TYR A 110 -9.85 13.64 -2.64
CA TYR A 110 -8.71 13.38 -1.76
C TYR A 110 -8.11 11.98 -1.97
N THR A 111 -8.95 10.94 -2.03
CA THR A 111 -8.50 9.56 -2.26
C THR A 111 -7.91 9.39 -3.67
N SER A 112 -8.47 10.03 -4.68
CA SER A 112 -7.91 10.03 -6.04
C SER A 112 -6.54 10.73 -6.09
N GLY A 113 -6.38 11.84 -5.39
CA GLY A 113 -5.10 12.54 -5.24
C GLY A 113 -4.05 11.66 -4.57
N LYS A 114 -4.41 10.90 -3.52
CA LYS A 114 -3.52 9.89 -2.92
C LYS A 114 -3.04 8.86 -3.93
N ILE A 115 -3.94 8.32 -4.76
CA ILE A 115 -3.59 7.33 -5.79
C ILE A 115 -2.59 7.93 -6.78
N VAL A 116 -2.87 9.13 -7.29
CA VAL A 116 -1.95 9.85 -8.20
C VAL A 116 -0.60 10.05 -7.55
N ALA A 117 -0.55 10.45 -6.28
CA ALA A 117 0.70 10.61 -5.53
C ALA A 117 1.48 9.30 -5.37
N ILE A 118 0.80 8.18 -5.09
CA ILE A 118 1.42 6.85 -4.98
C ILE A 118 2.08 6.46 -6.32
N TYR A 119 1.34 6.57 -7.44
CA TYR A 119 1.88 6.28 -8.76
C TYR A 119 2.99 7.24 -9.17
N GLY A 120 2.88 8.52 -8.83
CA GLY A 120 3.92 9.52 -9.02
C GLY A 120 5.20 9.16 -8.27
N GLY A 121 5.08 8.76 -7.00
CA GLY A 121 6.20 8.29 -6.18
C GLY A 121 6.89 7.06 -6.77
N PHE A 122 6.13 6.05 -7.17
CA PHE A 122 6.69 4.87 -7.84
C PHE A 122 7.38 5.21 -9.15
N THR A 123 6.81 6.10 -9.96
CA THR A 123 7.40 6.55 -11.23
C THR A 123 8.72 7.27 -10.99
N ALA A 124 8.76 8.22 -10.05
CA ALA A 124 9.98 8.94 -9.70
C ALA A 124 11.08 8.00 -9.21
N LEU A 125 10.74 7.03 -8.35
CA LEU A 125 11.69 6.00 -7.91
C LEU A 125 12.16 5.11 -9.08
N THR A 126 11.27 4.78 -10.03
CA THR A 126 11.65 3.99 -11.22
C THR A 126 12.70 4.71 -12.03
N LEU A 127 12.46 5.99 -12.34
CA LEU A 127 13.38 6.81 -13.13
C LEU A 127 14.72 6.99 -12.40
N SER A 128 14.68 7.25 -11.09
CA SER A 128 15.88 7.36 -10.26
C SER A 128 16.69 6.06 -10.22
N TYR A 129 16.03 4.90 -10.18
CA TYR A 129 16.68 3.60 -10.24
C TYR A 129 17.37 3.36 -11.58
N ILE A 130 16.66 3.61 -12.68
CA ILE A 130 17.20 3.45 -14.04
C ILE A 130 18.43 4.33 -14.24
N ASP A 131 18.35 5.60 -13.85
CA ASP A 131 19.47 6.54 -13.97
C ASP A 131 20.67 6.10 -13.10
N SER A 132 20.43 5.74 -11.84
CA SER A 132 21.47 5.22 -10.95
C SER A 132 22.14 3.97 -11.52
N ARG A 133 21.37 3.06 -12.11
CA ARG A 133 21.90 1.83 -12.70
C ARG A 133 22.67 2.07 -13.99
N LYS A 134 22.19 2.99 -14.83
CA LYS A 134 22.87 3.42 -16.06
C LYS A 134 24.25 4.02 -15.72
N ASN A 135 24.29 4.95 -14.76
CA ASN A 135 25.54 5.56 -14.31
C ASN A 135 26.45 4.53 -13.65
N TYR A 136 25.92 3.64 -12.79
CA TYR A 136 26.71 2.54 -12.23
C TYR A 136 27.41 1.70 -13.31
N ASN A 137 26.70 1.30 -14.35
CA ASN A 137 27.27 0.52 -15.45
C ASN A 137 28.32 1.31 -16.24
N ARG A 138 28.10 2.61 -16.47
CA ARG A 138 29.07 3.50 -17.14
C ARG A 138 30.39 3.57 -16.36
N PHE A 139 30.32 3.81 -15.05
CA PHE A 139 31.49 3.85 -14.17
C PHE A 139 32.16 2.48 -13.99
N LEU A 140 31.39 1.39 -13.99
CA LEU A 140 31.91 0.03 -13.94
C LEU A 140 32.73 -0.30 -15.20
N ASN A 141 32.18 0.01 -16.38
CA ASN A 141 32.84 -0.25 -17.66
C ASN A 141 34.15 0.54 -17.79
N GLU A 142 34.16 1.82 -17.38
CA GLU A 142 35.39 2.61 -17.34
C GLU A 142 36.42 2.02 -16.38
N ALA A 143 36.01 1.64 -15.16
CA ALA A 143 36.92 1.04 -14.18
C ALA A 143 37.57 -0.25 -14.71
N GLN A 144 36.78 -1.10 -15.37
CA GLN A 144 37.28 -2.32 -16.01
C GLN A 144 38.22 -2.02 -17.17
N TYR A 145 37.89 -1.02 -17.98
CA TYR A 145 38.72 -0.62 -19.11
C TYR A 145 40.09 -0.10 -18.68
N ARG A 146 40.14 0.76 -17.65
CA ARG A 146 41.41 1.28 -17.10
C ARG A 146 42.24 0.21 -16.41
N ALA A 147 41.60 -0.74 -15.74
CA ALA A 147 42.29 -1.89 -15.15
C ALA A 147 42.97 -2.77 -16.24
N ALA A 148 42.33 -2.91 -17.41
CA ALA A 148 42.90 -3.63 -18.55
C ALA A 148 43.90 -2.79 -19.37
N ASN A 149 43.78 -1.46 -19.36
CA ASN A 149 44.60 -0.52 -20.13
C ASN A 149 45.09 0.64 -19.24
N PRO A 150 46.23 0.48 -18.52
CA PRO A 150 46.68 1.41 -17.49
C PRO A 150 46.93 2.86 -17.95
N GLN A 151 46.96 3.11 -19.26
CA GLN A 151 47.30 4.39 -19.88
C GLN A 151 46.16 4.99 -20.72
N LYS A 152 45.03 4.28 -20.89
CA LYS A 152 43.92 4.71 -21.76
C LYS A 152 42.65 4.98 -20.95
N LYS A 153 41.98 6.07 -21.28
CA LYS A 153 40.68 6.47 -20.71
C LYS A 153 39.64 6.46 -21.82
N LEU A 154 38.42 6.00 -21.53
CA LEU A 154 37.38 5.85 -22.56
C LEU A 154 36.50 7.10 -22.66
N ASP A 155 35.72 7.36 -21.61
CA ASP A 155 34.64 8.37 -21.64
C ASP A 155 34.66 9.27 -20.39
N LEU A 156 35.16 8.78 -19.25
CA LEU A 156 35.19 9.51 -17.98
C LEU A 156 36.56 10.17 -17.71
N THR A 157 37.14 10.84 -18.72
CA THR A 157 38.52 11.38 -18.69
C THR A 157 38.76 12.40 -17.56
N GLN A 158 37.72 13.14 -17.19
CA GLN A 158 37.70 14.13 -16.11
C GLN A 158 37.84 13.54 -14.70
N TYR A 159 37.62 12.24 -14.52
CA TYR A 159 37.74 11.57 -13.23
C TYR A 159 39.09 10.85 -13.10
N SER A 160 39.72 10.95 -11.92
CA SER A 160 40.85 10.11 -11.54
C SER A 160 40.41 8.65 -11.38
N ASP A 161 41.36 7.71 -11.34
CA ASP A 161 41.03 6.28 -11.20
C ASP A 161 40.28 5.99 -9.89
N GLN A 162 40.71 6.64 -8.81
CA GLN A 162 39.97 6.61 -7.55
C GLN A 162 38.58 7.24 -7.68
N GLY A 163 38.45 8.39 -8.38
CA GLY A 163 37.16 9.03 -8.62
C GLY A 163 36.17 8.16 -9.41
N VAL A 164 36.65 7.33 -10.33
CA VAL A 164 35.81 6.36 -11.05
C VAL A 164 35.32 5.24 -10.12
N LEU A 165 36.19 4.72 -9.24
CA LEU A 165 35.81 3.71 -8.25
C LEU A 165 34.82 4.25 -7.23
N ASP A 166 35.03 5.48 -6.78
CA ASP A 166 34.13 6.18 -5.85
C ASP A 166 32.77 6.42 -6.50
N GLY A 167 32.75 6.93 -7.74
CA GLY A 167 31.53 7.11 -8.53
C GLY A 167 30.76 5.81 -8.72
N LYS A 168 31.44 4.71 -9.07
CA LYS A 168 30.85 3.37 -9.13
C LYS A 168 30.19 2.98 -7.79
N SER A 169 30.90 3.16 -6.67
CA SER A 169 30.38 2.81 -5.34
C SER A 169 29.17 3.67 -4.95
N LEU A 170 29.18 4.96 -5.29
CA LEU A 170 28.11 5.92 -5.08
C LEU A 170 26.84 5.50 -5.82
N TYR A 171 26.91 5.26 -7.12
CA TYR A 171 25.73 4.88 -7.92
C TYR A 171 25.19 3.50 -7.56
N LYS A 172 26.06 2.57 -7.11
CA LYS A 172 25.62 1.29 -6.53
C LYS A 172 24.78 1.52 -5.27
N ARG A 173 25.27 2.34 -4.34
CA ARG A 173 24.57 2.67 -3.09
C ARG A 173 23.25 3.39 -3.37
N ASN A 174 23.24 4.35 -4.30
CA ASN A 174 22.02 5.06 -4.68
C ASN A 174 20.96 4.11 -5.23
N SER A 175 21.35 3.16 -6.08
CA SER A 175 20.42 2.14 -6.60
C SER A 175 19.80 1.30 -5.47
N GLN A 176 20.60 0.93 -4.46
CA GLN A 176 20.12 0.18 -3.28
C GLN A 176 19.17 1.01 -2.41
N ILE A 177 19.49 2.30 -2.20
CA ILE A 177 18.62 3.23 -1.49
C ILE A 177 17.27 3.35 -2.21
N VAL A 178 17.28 3.46 -3.53
CA VAL A 178 16.04 3.54 -4.32
C VAL A 178 15.21 2.26 -4.18
N ILE A 179 15.82 1.07 -4.27
CA ILE A 179 15.11 -0.21 -4.04
C ILE A 179 14.52 -0.28 -2.62
N PHE A 180 15.25 0.18 -1.62
CA PHE A 180 14.74 0.23 -0.25
C PHE A 180 13.54 1.19 -0.13
N SER A 181 13.64 2.38 -0.71
CA SER A 181 12.54 3.35 -0.78
C SER A 181 11.31 2.82 -1.52
N TYR A 182 11.51 1.98 -2.55
CA TYR A 182 10.44 1.24 -3.21
C TYR A 182 9.68 0.34 -2.25
N GLY A 183 10.40 -0.44 -1.44
CA GLY A 183 9.80 -1.30 -0.42
C GLY A 183 9.04 -0.49 0.62
N LEU A 184 9.61 0.63 1.09
CA LEU A 184 8.95 1.53 2.03
C LEU A 184 7.65 2.12 1.47
N LEU A 185 7.68 2.64 0.24
CA LEU A 185 6.49 3.19 -0.41
C LEU A 185 5.40 2.13 -0.61
N TYR A 186 5.80 0.92 -1.00
CA TYR A 186 4.89 -0.22 -1.16
C TYR A 186 4.23 -0.63 0.16
N ALA A 187 5.01 -0.77 1.24
CA ALA A 187 4.50 -1.08 2.57
C ALA A 187 3.58 0.03 3.10
N ALA A 188 3.99 1.30 2.97
CA ALA A 188 3.19 2.45 3.39
C ALA A 188 1.83 2.50 2.67
N ASN A 189 1.81 2.24 1.36
CA ASN A 189 0.56 2.15 0.58
C ASN A 189 -0.38 1.05 1.10
N ILE A 190 0.15 -0.11 1.50
CA ILE A 190 -0.67 -1.20 2.07
C ILE A 190 -1.25 -0.79 3.42
N VAL A 191 -0.43 -0.22 4.30
CA VAL A 191 -0.83 0.20 5.65
C VAL A 191 -1.86 1.32 5.59
N ASP A 192 -1.65 2.36 4.77
CA ASP A 192 -2.61 3.46 4.61
C ASP A 192 -3.97 2.94 4.12
N ALA A 193 -3.98 2.02 3.14
CA ALA A 193 -5.20 1.41 2.67
C ALA A 193 -5.91 0.56 3.75
N TYR A 194 -5.15 -0.19 4.55
CA TYR A 194 -5.67 -0.97 5.66
C TYR A 194 -6.35 -0.09 6.72
N VAL A 195 -5.65 0.96 7.18
CA VAL A 195 -6.13 1.86 8.23
C VAL A 195 -7.39 2.58 7.75
N ALA A 196 -7.39 3.09 6.51
CA ALA A 196 -8.56 3.75 5.94
C ALA A 196 -9.78 2.80 5.86
N ALA A 197 -9.59 1.55 5.42
CA ALA A 197 -10.66 0.55 5.41
C ALA A 197 -11.15 0.19 6.83
N ARG A 198 -10.24 0.14 7.81
CA ARG A 198 -10.56 -0.19 9.20
C ARG A 198 -11.36 0.92 9.86
N LEU A 199 -10.95 2.17 9.63
CA LEU A 199 -11.58 3.37 10.16
C LEU A 199 -12.98 3.61 9.56
N HIS A 200 -13.19 3.19 8.32
CA HIS A 200 -14.51 3.29 7.66
C HIS A 200 -15.64 2.59 8.42
N PHE A 201 -15.36 1.53 9.19
CA PHE A 201 -16.36 0.79 9.96
C PHE A 201 -16.20 1.02 11.47
N PHE A 202 -15.41 2.01 11.87
CA PHE A 202 -15.23 2.35 13.27
C PHE A 202 -16.40 3.23 13.70
N ASN A 203 -17.16 2.81 14.72
CA ASN A 203 -18.34 3.52 15.16
C ASN A 203 -17.93 4.93 15.63
N ILE A 204 -18.35 5.95 14.88
CA ILE A 204 -18.25 7.36 15.26
C ILE A 204 -19.70 7.75 15.47
N ASP A 205 -20.11 7.89 16.73
CA ASP A 205 -21.47 8.32 17.03
C ASP A 205 -21.61 9.79 16.63
N ASP A 206 -22.42 10.06 15.59
CA ASP A 206 -22.72 11.43 15.11
C ASP A 206 -23.66 12.18 16.07
N ASN A 207 -24.04 11.55 17.19
CA ASN A 207 -24.89 12.13 18.21
C ASN A 207 -24.17 13.16 19.09
N LEU A 208 -22.86 13.39 18.87
CA LEU A 208 -22.10 14.45 19.52
C LEU A 208 -22.63 15.83 19.10
N THR A 209 -23.71 16.25 19.74
CA THR A 209 -24.40 17.50 19.47
C THR A 209 -24.02 18.49 20.55
N PHE A 210 -23.46 19.62 20.12
CA PHE A 210 -23.22 20.77 20.97
C PHE A 210 -24.48 21.64 20.95
N GLN A 211 -25.18 21.70 22.08
CA GLN A 211 -26.39 22.52 22.21
C GLN A 211 -26.07 23.76 23.05
N VAL A 212 -26.36 24.92 22.47
CA VAL A 212 -26.25 26.22 23.15
C VAL A 212 -27.66 26.73 23.39
N HIS A 213 -28.05 26.84 24.66
CA HIS A 213 -29.35 27.37 25.05
C HIS A 213 -29.16 28.68 25.81
N PRO A 214 -29.86 29.76 25.43
CA PRO A 214 -29.92 30.95 26.27
C PRO A 214 -30.60 30.57 27.60
N THR A 215 -30.01 31.00 28.70
CA THR A 215 -30.55 30.78 30.04
C THR A 215 -30.37 32.04 30.87
N VAL A 216 -31.01 32.06 32.03
CA VAL A 216 -30.90 33.18 32.97
C VAL A 216 -30.49 32.58 34.30
N ILE A 217 -29.37 33.05 34.83
CA ILE A 217 -28.91 32.64 36.17
C ILE A 217 -29.51 33.64 37.15
N SER A 218 -30.45 33.18 37.97
CA SER A 218 -31.01 33.95 39.07
C SER A 218 -30.06 33.90 40.26
N ASN A 219 -29.60 35.06 40.73
CA ASN A 219 -28.85 35.13 41.98
C ASN A 219 -29.86 35.36 43.12
N ASN A 220 -29.93 34.45 44.09
CA ASN A 220 -30.95 34.46 45.13
C ASN A 220 -30.67 35.53 46.19
N THR A 221 -30.96 36.80 45.87
CA THR A 221 -30.93 37.91 46.82
C THR A 221 -32.34 38.19 47.33
N MET A 222 -32.51 38.14 48.66
CA MET A 222 -33.79 38.12 49.40
C MET A 222 -34.77 39.27 49.08
N TYR A 223 -34.32 40.36 48.44
CA TYR A 223 -35.15 41.54 48.15
C TYR A 223 -34.95 42.14 46.74
N GLY A 224 -34.59 41.35 45.73
CA GLY A 224 -34.52 41.87 44.35
C GLY A 224 -34.41 40.82 43.26
N PHE A 225 -35.10 41.05 42.14
CA PHE A 225 -34.96 40.25 40.92
C PHE A 225 -33.67 40.66 40.19
N ASN A 226 -32.58 39.94 40.44
CA ASN A 226 -31.33 40.08 39.72
C ASN A 226 -31.13 38.88 38.80
N ALA A 227 -31.53 39.02 37.52
CA ALA A 227 -31.35 38.00 36.51
C ALA A 227 -30.18 38.37 35.59
N ALA A 228 -29.15 37.53 35.57
CA ALA A 228 -28.02 37.68 34.65
C ALA A 228 -28.23 36.79 33.42
N PRO A 229 -28.15 37.32 32.19
CA PRO A 229 -28.20 36.51 30.99
C PRO A 229 -26.98 35.57 30.98
N ALA A 230 -27.21 34.31 30.62
CA ALA A 230 -26.17 33.29 30.57
C ALA A 230 -26.39 32.36 29.38
N LEU A 231 -25.34 31.63 29.01
CA LEU A 231 -25.41 30.60 27.98
C LEU A 231 -25.17 29.24 28.64
N LYS A 232 -26.14 28.34 28.51
CA LYS A 232 -25.97 26.94 28.93
C LYS A 232 -25.37 26.16 27.78
N LEU A 233 -24.22 25.55 28.02
CA LEU A 233 -23.57 24.63 27.10
C LEU A 233 -23.89 23.20 27.52
N SER A 234 -24.48 22.41 26.64
CA SER A 234 -24.75 20.99 26.86
C SER A 234 -24.10 20.15 25.78
N LEU A 235 -23.35 19.13 26.20
CA LEU A 235 -22.76 18.11 25.33
C LEU A 235 -23.55 16.82 25.53
N THR A 236 -24.02 16.24 24.44
CA THR A 236 -24.66 14.92 24.41
C THR A 236 -23.71 13.99 23.68
N PHE A 237 -23.36 12.84 24.26
CA PHE A 237 -22.51 11.80 23.67
C PHE A 237 -23.20 10.44 23.78
#